data_AF-A0A2I0LMG4-F1
#
_entry.id   AF-A0A2I0LMG4-F1
#
_cell.length_a   1.000
_cell.length_b   1.000
_cell.length_c   1.000
_cell.angle_alpha   90.00
_cell.angle_beta   90.00
_cell.angle_gamma   90.00
#
_symmetry.space_group_name_H-M   'P 1'
#
loop_
_entity.id
_entity.type
_entity.pdbx_description
1 polymer ?
#
loop_
_entity_poly.entity_id
_entity_poly.type
_entity_poly.pdbx_seq_one_letter_code
_entity_poly.pdbx_strand_id
1 'polypeptide(L)'
;MEVLRRSSVFAAEVMEVFDRSPTDKELVSQAKALCRDYINSRLIRAGVSWSKAEPGTLVPGGKLAEVSTILLRLGDELEYIRPNVYRNIARQLNISLHSETVVTDAFLAVAAQIFTAGITWGKVVSLYAVAAGLAVDCVRHAQPAMVHTIVDCLGEFVRKSLVTWLKKRGGWTSQNAW
;
A
#
# COMPACT_ATOMS: atom_id res chain seq x y z
N MET A 1 1.87 22.63 -45.95
CA MET A 1 0.86 22.00 -45.06
C MET A 1 1.44 20.92 -44.12
N GLU A 2 2.71 20.55 -44.23
CA GLU A 2 3.28 19.39 -43.51
C GLU A 2 3.73 19.70 -42.07
N VAL A 3 4.16 20.93 -41.82
CA VAL A 3 4.57 21.43 -40.50
C VAL A 3 3.42 21.45 -39.49
N LEU A 4 2.22 21.89 -39.89
CA LEU A 4 1.04 21.91 -39.00
C LEU A 4 0.59 20.49 -38.61
N ARG A 5 0.75 19.52 -39.51
CA ARG A 5 0.36 18.12 -39.28
C ARG A 5 1.33 17.38 -38.34
N ARG A 6 2.63 17.71 -38.41
CA ARG A 6 3.63 17.21 -37.45
C ARG A 6 3.44 17.80 -36.06
N SER A 7 3.11 19.08 -35.96
CA SER A 7 2.80 19.74 -34.68
C SER A 7 1.54 19.17 -34.01
N SER A 8 0.51 18.79 -34.78
CA SER A 8 -0.71 18.17 -34.22
C SER A 8 -0.49 16.73 -33.76
N VAL A 9 0.36 15.96 -34.44
CA VAL A 9 0.72 14.60 -34.01
C VAL A 9 1.54 14.64 -32.73
N PHE A 10 2.51 15.54 -32.64
CA PHE A 10 3.31 15.72 -31.42
C PHE A 10 2.46 16.23 -30.26
N ALA A 11 1.52 17.15 -30.49
CA ALA A 11 0.57 17.60 -29.47
C ALA A 11 -0.38 16.48 -29.03
N ALA A 12 -0.87 15.64 -29.97
CA ALA A 12 -1.71 14.49 -29.64
C ALA A 12 -0.95 13.43 -28.84
N GLU A 13 0.31 13.16 -29.20
CA GLU A 13 1.17 12.19 -28.50
C GLU A 13 1.54 12.71 -27.10
N VAL A 14 1.85 14.00 -26.96
CA VAL A 14 2.06 14.63 -25.65
C VAL A 14 0.77 14.62 -24.81
N MET A 15 -0.41 14.86 -25.42
CA MET A 15 -1.69 14.77 -24.71
C MET A 15 -2.05 13.33 -24.31
N GLU A 16 -1.72 12.32 -25.12
CA GLU A 16 -1.90 10.90 -24.75
C GLU A 16 -1.04 10.49 -23.55
N VAL A 17 0.17 11.07 -23.39
CA VAL A 17 1.01 10.83 -22.21
C VAL A 17 0.37 11.38 -20.92
N PHE A 18 -0.38 12.49 -21.00
CA PHE A 18 -1.03 13.10 -19.85
C PHE A 18 -2.40 12.50 -19.49
N ASP A 19 -3.05 11.78 -20.42
CA ASP A 19 -4.41 11.26 -20.23
C ASP A 19 -4.47 9.74 -20.00
N ARG A 20 -3.31 9.09 -19.89
CA ARG A 20 -3.27 7.65 -19.68
C ARG A 20 -3.62 7.31 -18.23
N SER A 21 -4.88 6.91 -18.05
CA SER A 21 -5.34 6.31 -16.78
C SER A 21 -4.38 5.19 -16.34
N PRO A 22 -3.98 5.16 -15.05
CA PRO A 22 -3.00 4.19 -14.58
C PRO A 22 -3.53 2.77 -14.77
N THR A 23 -2.65 1.88 -15.24
CA THR A 23 -3.00 0.47 -15.46
C THR A 23 -3.15 -0.27 -14.13
N ASP A 24 -3.91 -1.37 -14.13
CA ASP A 24 -4.10 -2.22 -12.95
C ASP A 24 -2.74 -2.71 -12.42
N LYS A 25 -1.84 -3.09 -13.34
CA LYS A 25 -0.49 -3.57 -13.03
C LYS A 25 0.34 -2.48 -12.34
N GLU A 26 0.26 -1.24 -12.82
CA GLU A 26 0.95 -0.10 -12.19
C GLU A 26 0.39 0.18 -10.80
N LEU A 27 -0.94 0.24 -10.65
CA LEU A 27 -1.58 0.51 -9.35
C LEU A 27 -1.24 -0.55 -8.31
N VAL A 28 -1.20 -1.82 -8.70
CA VAL A 28 -0.82 -2.93 -7.83
C VAL A 28 0.67 -2.88 -7.49
N SER A 29 1.53 -2.59 -8.47
CA SER A 29 2.97 -2.44 -8.25
C SER A 29 3.27 -1.30 -7.27
N GLN A 30 2.64 -0.14 -7.48
CA GLN A 30 2.73 1.02 -6.59
C GLN A 30 2.23 0.68 -5.19
N ALA A 31 1.10 -0.02 -5.07
CA ALA A 31 0.55 -0.42 -3.78
C ALA A 31 1.50 -1.34 -3.00
N LYS A 32 2.14 -2.30 -3.67
CA LYS A 32 3.16 -3.18 -3.07
C LYS A 32 4.40 -2.40 -2.64
N ALA A 33 4.85 -1.43 -3.45
CA ALA A 33 6.00 -0.59 -3.11
C ALA A 33 5.73 0.28 -1.87
N LEU A 34 4.57 0.94 -1.82
CA LEU A 34 4.11 1.68 -0.64
C LEU A 34 4.01 0.77 0.60
N CYS A 35 3.57 -0.48 0.41
CA CYS A 35 3.42 -1.44 1.51
C CYS A 35 4.78 -1.83 2.11
N ARG A 36 5.77 -2.12 1.25
CA ARG A 36 7.14 -2.42 1.70
C ARG A 36 7.74 -1.26 2.48
N ASP A 37 7.60 -0.04 1.97
CA ASP A 37 8.15 1.15 2.64
C ASP A 37 7.47 1.40 3.99
N TYR A 38 6.14 1.27 4.04
CA TYR A 38 5.37 1.40 5.27
C TYR A 38 5.78 0.36 6.31
N ILE A 39 5.88 -0.92 5.91
CA ILE A 39 6.29 -2.00 6.80
C ILE A 39 7.72 -1.77 7.30
N ASN A 40 8.65 -1.41 6.42
CA ASN A 40 10.03 -1.15 6.78
C ASN A 40 10.14 -0.03 7.83
N SER A 41 9.41 1.07 7.65
CA SER A 41 9.31 2.15 8.64
C SER A 41 8.82 1.64 10.01
N ARG A 42 7.79 0.79 10.03
CA ARG A 42 7.23 0.22 11.27
C ARG A 42 8.16 -0.78 11.95
N LEU A 43 8.90 -1.57 11.19
CA LEU A 43 9.92 -2.50 11.70
C LEU A 43 11.08 -1.74 12.36
N ILE A 44 11.62 -0.72 11.67
CA ILE A 44 12.68 0.15 12.21
C ILE A 44 12.21 0.80 13.52
N ARG A 45 10.99 1.35 13.55
CA ARG A 45 10.40 1.93 14.76
C ARG A 45 10.21 0.92 15.89
N ALA A 46 9.97 -0.35 15.56
CA ALA A 46 9.83 -1.44 16.52
C ALA A 46 11.18 -2.05 16.95
N GLY A 47 12.32 -1.57 16.43
CA GLY A 47 13.65 -2.07 16.74
C GLY A 47 13.94 -3.46 16.17
N VAL A 48 13.17 -3.91 15.18
CA VAL A 48 13.34 -5.21 14.52
C VAL A 48 13.69 -5.00 13.05
N SER A 49 14.49 -5.90 12.48
CA SER A 49 14.88 -5.83 11.07
C SER A 49 14.27 -6.98 10.29
N TRP A 50 13.60 -6.63 9.19
CA TRP A 50 13.48 -7.51 8.03
C TRP A 50 14.79 -7.38 7.26
N SER A 51 15.47 -8.51 7.03
CA SER A 51 16.73 -8.74 6.33
C SER A 51 17.13 -7.77 5.19
N LYS A 52 18.46 -7.63 5.03
CA LYS A 52 19.23 -6.79 4.07
C LYS A 52 18.47 -6.34 2.82
N ALA A 53 18.22 -5.03 2.76
CA ALA A 53 18.07 -4.18 1.57
C ALA A 53 17.70 -4.92 0.27
N GLU A 54 16.43 -5.27 0.13
CA GLU A 54 15.88 -5.62 -1.19
C GLU A 54 15.88 -4.37 -2.10
N PRO A 55 16.22 -4.48 -3.39
CA PRO A 55 16.16 -3.40 -4.36
C PRO A 55 14.70 -3.05 -4.68
N GLY A 56 14.08 -2.27 -3.81
CA GLY A 56 12.69 -1.81 -3.98
C GLY A 56 12.38 -0.51 -3.23
N THR A 57 13.40 0.12 -2.63
CA THR A 57 13.26 1.41 -1.97
C THR A 57 12.71 2.42 -2.97
N LEU A 58 11.63 3.09 -2.59
CA LEU A 58 11.05 4.15 -3.40
C LEU A 58 12.14 5.17 -3.73
N VAL A 59 12.22 5.57 -5.00
CA VAL A 59 13.20 6.56 -5.43
C VAL A 59 12.97 7.86 -4.64
N PRO A 60 13.96 8.34 -3.87
CA PRO A 60 13.83 9.57 -3.11
C PRO A 60 13.47 10.75 -4.04
N GLY A 61 12.47 11.54 -3.66
CA GLY A 61 11.98 12.67 -4.45
C GLY A 61 11.01 12.31 -5.58
N GLY A 62 10.65 11.04 -5.76
CA GLY A 62 9.56 10.65 -6.67
C GLY A 62 8.18 10.92 -6.08
N LYS A 63 7.17 11.17 -6.93
CA LYS A 63 5.76 11.36 -6.50
C LYS A 63 5.25 10.25 -5.59
N LEU A 64 5.69 9.00 -5.80
CA LEU A 64 5.29 7.86 -4.97
C LEU A 64 5.93 7.89 -3.57
N ALA A 65 7.12 8.49 -3.42
CA ALA A 65 7.76 8.68 -2.12
C ALA A 65 7.05 9.77 -1.29
N GLU A 66 6.52 10.82 -1.94
CA GLU A 66 5.64 11.80 -1.29
C GLU A 66 4.38 11.13 -0.76
N VAL A 67 3.74 10.30 -1.59
CA VAL A 67 2.58 9.48 -1.19
C VAL A 67 2.93 8.59 0.00
N SER A 68 4.11 7.95 0.00
CA SER A 68 4.55 7.12 1.12
C SER A 68 4.70 7.94 2.41
N THR A 69 5.28 9.14 2.32
CA THR A 69 5.45 10.05 3.46
C THR A 69 4.10 10.45 4.05
N ILE A 70 3.12 10.78 3.20
CA ILE A 70 1.76 11.12 3.62
C ILE A 70 1.09 9.90 4.27
N LEU A 71 1.20 8.74 3.63
CA LEU A 71 0.62 7.48 4.12
C LEU A 71 1.16 7.13 5.52
N LEU A 72 2.47 7.25 5.72
CA LEU A 72 3.13 7.06 7.02
C LEU A 72 2.60 8.02 8.07
N ARG A 73 2.52 9.32 7.74
CA ARG A 73 2.01 10.35 8.65
C ARG A 73 0.57 10.11 9.05
N LEU A 74 -0.33 9.85 8.09
CA LEU A 74 -1.72 9.52 8.37
C LEU A 74 -1.84 8.22 9.18
N GLY A 75 -0.95 7.27 8.94
CA GLY A 75 -0.81 6.06 9.74
C GLY A 75 -0.51 6.35 11.21
N ASP A 76 0.42 7.26 11.48
CA ASP A 76 0.75 7.68 12.84
C ASP A 76 -0.42 8.39 13.52
N GLU A 77 -1.16 9.22 12.79
CA GLU A 77 -2.38 9.87 13.30
C GLU A 77 -3.47 8.85 13.62
N LEU A 78 -3.71 7.85 12.77
CA LEU A 78 -4.67 6.78 13.05
C LEU A 78 -4.29 5.96 14.28
N GLU A 79 -3.01 5.60 14.42
CA GLU A 79 -2.49 4.90 15.58
C GLU A 79 -2.59 5.73 16.87
N TYR A 80 -2.48 7.06 16.76
CA TYR A 80 -2.68 7.98 17.88
C TYR A 80 -4.15 8.07 18.29
N ILE A 81 -5.08 8.17 17.32
CA ILE A 81 -6.52 8.31 17.59
C ILE A 81 -7.11 7.00 18.12
N ARG A 82 -6.67 5.84 17.60
CA ARG A 82 -7.20 4.52 17.99
C ARG A 82 -6.08 3.51 18.25
N PRO A 83 -5.28 3.69 19.31
CA PRO A 83 -4.17 2.80 19.62
C PRO A 83 -4.63 1.35 19.83
N ASN A 84 -5.84 1.16 20.38
CA ASN A 84 -6.42 -0.16 20.63
C ASN A 84 -6.86 -0.90 19.35
N VAL A 85 -6.92 -0.27 18.18
CA VAL A 85 -7.29 -0.95 16.93
C VAL A 85 -6.04 -1.32 16.13
N TYR A 86 -5.05 -0.43 16.10
CA TYR A 86 -3.90 -0.58 15.22
C TYR A 86 -2.63 -1.13 15.91
N ARG A 87 -2.62 -1.26 17.26
CA ARG A 87 -1.52 -1.90 18.00
C ARG A 87 -1.87 -3.32 18.43
N ASN A 88 -0.91 -4.23 18.29
CA ASN A 88 -1.03 -5.64 18.67
C ASN A 88 -2.14 -6.38 17.91
N ILE A 89 -2.22 -6.18 16.61
CA ILE A 89 -3.28 -6.76 15.77
C ILE A 89 -3.24 -8.29 15.84
N ALA A 90 -2.07 -8.93 15.81
CA ALA A 90 -2.00 -10.38 15.94
C ALA A 90 -2.52 -10.88 17.31
N ARG A 91 -2.26 -10.13 18.39
CA ARG A 91 -2.77 -10.44 19.73
C ARG A 91 -4.28 -10.27 19.83
N GLN A 92 -4.84 -9.25 19.17
CA GLN A 92 -6.30 -9.05 19.12
C GLN A 92 -7.00 -10.14 18.31
N LEU A 93 -6.35 -10.64 17.26
CA LEU A 93 -6.87 -11.70 16.42
C LEU A 93 -6.60 -13.11 16.98
N ASN A 94 -5.83 -13.22 18.08
CA ASN A 94 -5.42 -14.48 18.70
C ASN A 94 -4.89 -15.51 17.68
N ILE A 95 -4.13 -15.04 16.67
CA ILE A 95 -3.66 -15.88 15.57
C ILE A 95 -2.31 -16.51 15.86
N SER A 96 -2.21 -17.79 15.50
CA SER A 96 -0.93 -18.48 15.39
C SER A 96 -0.22 -18.03 14.11
N LEU A 97 0.93 -17.36 14.25
CA LEU A 97 1.74 -16.87 13.12
C LEU A 97 2.60 -17.98 12.48
N HIS A 98 2.23 -19.26 12.65
CA HIS A 98 2.99 -20.40 12.15
C HIS A 98 2.56 -20.87 10.75
N SER A 99 1.47 -20.33 10.20
CA SER A 99 0.98 -20.67 8.86
C SER A 99 0.74 -19.43 8.03
N GLU A 100 1.24 -19.46 6.79
CA GLU A 100 1.01 -18.44 5.77
C GLU A 100 -0.50 -18.19 5.55
N THR A 101 -1.27 -19.27 5.44
CA THR A 101 -2.71 -19.22 5.21
C THR A 101 -3.45 -18.49 6.33
N VAL A 102 -3.03 -18.71 7.59
CA VAL A 102 -3.66 -18.08 8.75
C VAL A 102 -3.40 -16.57 8.73
N VAL A 103 -2.19 -16.15 8.38
CA VAL A 103 -1.83 -14.73 8.27
C VAL A 103 -2.61 -14.05 7.14
N THR A 104 -2.70 -14.69 5.97
CA THR A 104 -3.45 -14.14 4.83
C THR A 104 -4.94 -14.06 5.11
N ASP A 105 -5.53 -15.10 5.70
CA ASP A 105 -6.96 -15.14 6.01
C ASP A 105 -7.31 -14.09 7.06
N ALA A 106 -6.47 -13.95 8.09
CA ALA A 106 -6.63 -12.92 9.10
C ALA A 106 -6.56 -11.51 8.50
N PHE A 107 -5.58 -11.25 7.63
CA PHE A 107 -5.46 -9.98 6.92
C PHE A 107 -6.70 -9.70 6.06
N LEU A 108 -7.16 -10.67 5.27
CA LEU A 108 -8.31 -10.52 4.38
C LEU A 108 -9.62 -10.33 5.16
N ALA A 109 -9.79 -11.02 6.29
CA ALA A 109 -10.95 -10.86 7.16
C ALA A 109 -11.03 -9.43 7.73
N VAL A 110 -9.91 -8.90 8.22
CA VAL A 110 -9.84 -7.52 8.71
C VAL A 110 -10.05 -6.52 7.58
N ALA A 111 -9.46 -6.75 6.41
CA ALA A 111 -9.67 -5.91 5.23
C ALA A 111 -11.16 -5.87 4.85
N ALA A 112 -11.82 -7.03 4.77
CA ALA A 112 -13.25 -7.11 4.48
C ALA A 112 -14.09 -6.28 5.48
N GLN A 113 -13.78 -6.36 6.77
CA GLN A 113 -14.45 -5.56 7.79
C GLN A 113 -14.23 -4.05 7.60
N ILE A 114 -13.01 -3.60 7.34
CA ILE A 114 -12.68 -2.19 7.10
C ILE A 114 -13.53 -1.62 5.93
N PHE A 115 -13.68 -2.39 4.85
CA PHE A 115 -14.31 -1.93 3.60
C PHE A 115 -15.81 -2.25 3.49
N THR A 116 -16.45 -2.84 4.49
CA THR A 116 -17.90 -3.15 4.49
C THR A 116 -18.78 -1.97 4.07
N ALA A 117 -18.57 -0.80 4.66
CA ALA A 117 -19.33 0.42 4.34
C ALA A 117 -18.70 1.28 3.22
N GLY A 118 -18.00 0.67 2.27
CA GLY A 118 -17.36 1.36 1.13
C GLY A 118 -15.92 1.80 1.37
N ILE A 119 -15.32 2.42 0.34
CA ILE A 119 -13.88 2.70 0.26
C ILE A 119 -13.61 4.21 0.44
N THR A 120 -12.71 4.54 1.38
CA THR A 120 -12.19 5.90 1.63
C THR A 120 -10.67 5.85 1.81
N TRP A 121 -9.98 6.98 1.62
CA TRP A 121 -8.53 7.03 1.84
C TRP A 121 -8.14 6.67 3.27
N GLY A 122 -8.88 7.12 4.29
CA GLY A 122 -8.62 6.71 5.68
C GLY A 122 -8.72 5.19 5.90
N LYS A 123 -9.62 4.50 5.19
CA LYS A 123 -9.71 3.03 5.20
C LYS A 123 -8.56 2.36 4.44
N VAL A 124 -8.11 2.98 3.34
CA VAL A 124 -6.89 2.53 2.65
C VAL A 124 -5.68 2.65 3.57
N VAL A 125 -5.47 3.79 4.24
CA VAL A 125 -4.40 3.98 5.24
C VAL A 125 -4.51 2.92 6.35
N SER A 126 -5.73 2.64 6.82
CA SER A 126 -5.99 1.59 7.83
C SER A 126 -5.51 0.21 7.38
N LEU A 127 -5.73 -0.15 6.11
CA LEU A 127 -5.26 -1.42 5.54
C LEU A 127 -3.72 -1.55 5.61
N TYR A 128 -2.98 -0.48 5.32
CA TYR A 128 -1.51 -0.45 5.42
C TYR A 128 -1.04 -0.57 6.87
N ALA A 129 -1.71 0.11 7.81
CA ALA A 129 -1.42 -0.02 9.24
C ALA A 129 -1.64 -1.46 9.72
N VAL A 130 -2.70 -2.14 9.24
CA VAL A 130 -2.95 -3.55 9.56
C VAL A 130 -1.87 -4.47 9.01
N ALA A 131 -1.50 -4.31 7.73
CA ALA A 131 -0.42 -5.07 7.11
C ALA A 131 0.89 -4.93 7.90
N ALA A 132 1.24 -3.71 8.30
CA ALA A 132 2.46 -3.44 9.03
C ALA A 132 2.44 -3.95 10.48
N GLY A 133 1.30 -3.88 11.17
CA GLY A 133 1.14 -4.50 12.48
C GLY A 133 1.38 -6.02 12.43
N LEU A 134 0.75 -6.70 11.47
CA LEU A 134 0.95 -8.14 11.26
C LEU A 134 2.40 -8.48 10.88
N ALA A 135 3.03 -7.67 10.03
CA ALA A 135 4.42 -7.85 9.63
C ALA A 135 5.38 -7.74 10.82
N VAL A 136 5.20 -6.71 11.67
CA VAL A 136 5.99 -6.54 12.89
C VAL A 136 5.83 -7.74 13.82
N ASP A 137 4.60 -8.22 14.00
CA ASP A 137 4.33 -9.40 14.83
C ASP A 137 4.99 -10.66 14.21
N CYS A 138 4.91 -10.88 12.90
CA CYS A 138 5.58 -11.99 12.23
C CYS A 138 7.11 -11.97 12.42
N VAL A 139 7.75 -10.81 12.27
CA VAL A 139 9.21 -10.68 12.47
C VAL A 139 9.59 -10.94 13.93
N ARG A 140 8.80 -10.46 14.91
CA ARG A 140 9.01 -10.75 16.33
C ARG A 140 8.90 -12.23 16.67
N HIS A 141 8.07 -12.98 15.95
CA HIS A 141 7.91 -14.42 16.08
C HIS A 141 8.88 -15.23 15.19
N ALA A 142 9.96 -14.62 14.71
CA ALA A 142 10.98 -15.24 13.86
C ALA A 142 10.43 -15.81 12.52
N GLN A 143 9.40 -15.17 11.96
CA GLN A 143 8.79 -15.52 10.67
C GLN A 143 8.92 -14.38 9.63
N PRO A 144 10.15 -13.93 9.28
CA PRO A 144 10.34 -12.83 8.33
C PRO A 144 9.90 -13.17 6.90
N ALA A 145 9.74 -14.44 6.54
CA ALA A 145 9.20 -14.83 5.24
C ALA A 145 7.75 -14.36 5.05
N MET A 146 6.96 -14.33 6.13
CA MET A 146 5.53 -13.97 6.10
C MET A 146 5.29 -12.54 5.63
N VAL A 147 6.29 -11.66 5.76
CA VAL A 147 6.07 -10.28 5.38
C VAL A 147 6.09 -10.07 3.86
N HIS A 148 6.79 -10.91 3.09
CA HIS A 148 6.59 -10.97 1.65
C HIS A 148 5.16 -11.41 1.28
N THR A 149 4.63 -12.44 1.96
CA THR A 149 3.25 -12.89 1.81
C THR A 149 2.26 -11.76 2.09
N ILE A 150 2.45 -10.99 3.17
CA ILE A 150 1.56 -9.87 3.51
C ILE A 150 1.54 -8.81 2.40
N VAL A 151 2.71 -8.45 1.85
CA VAL A 151 2.81 -7.49 0.73
C VAL A 151 2.08 -8.03 -0.50
N ASP A 152 2.24 -9.32 -0.80
CA ASP A 152 1.58 -9.95 -1.94
C ASP A 152 0.06 -10.02 -1.75
N CYS A 153 -0.39 -10.35 -0.54
CA CYS A 153 -1.80 -10.38 -0.15
C CYS A 153 -2.45 -8.99 -0.24
N LEU A 154 -1.76 -7.93 0.21
CA LEU A 154 -2.23 -6.56 0.04
C LEU A 154 -2.33 -6.18 -1.45
N GLY A 155 -1.34 -6.54 -2.27
CA GLY A 155 -1.38 -6.28 -3.70
C GLY A 155 -2.53 -7.03 -4.41
N GLU A 156 -2.80 -8.26 -4.00
CA GLU A 156 -3.94 -9.06 -4.46
C GLU A 156 -5.27 -8.40 -4.09
N PHE A 157 -5.41 -7.94 -2.84
CA PHE A 157 -6.59 -7.23 -2.37
C PHE A 157 -6.80 -5.93 -3.15
N VAL A 158 -5.73 -5.15 -3.38
CA VAL A 158 -5.80 -3.93 -4.17
C VAL A 158 -6.31 -4.24 -5.57
N ARG A 159 -5.77 -5.27 -6.23
CA ARG A 159 -6.18 -5.67 -7.58
C ARG A 159 -7.66 -6.01 -7.66
N LYS A 160 -8.15 -6.81 -6.71
CA LYS A 160 -9.53 -7.31 -6.71
C LYS A 160 -10.55 -6.27 -6.25
N SER A 161 -10.19 -5.42 -5.30
CA SER A 161 -11.16 -4.61 -4.56
C SER A 161 -10.96 -3.10 -4.71
N LEU A 162 -9.74 -2.62 -4.96
CA LEU A 162 -9.43 -1.19 -4.90
C LEU A 162 -9.07 -0.58 -6.27
N VAL A 163 -8.62 -1.36 -7.25
CA VAL A 163 -8.16 -0.84 -8.55
C VAL A 163 -9.20 0.02 -9.25
N THR A 164 -10.46 -0.42 -9.33
CA THR A 164 -11.52 0.37 -9.98
C THR A 164 -11.75 1.70 -9.26
N TRP A 165 -11.67 1.70 -7.92
CA TRP A 165 -11.83 2.92 -7.12
C TRP A 165 -10.63 3.85 -7.26
N LEU A 166 -9.40 3.30 -7.28
CA LEU A 166 -8.17 4.05 -7.49
C LEU A 166 -8.13 4.70 -8.87
N LYS A 167 -8.53 3.99 -9.92
CA LYS A 167 -8.63 4.53 -11.28
C LYS A 167 -9.55 5.74 -11.36
N LYS A 168 -10.73 5.67 -10.74
CA LYS A 168 -11.68 6.80 -10.66
C LYS A 168 -11.10 8.03 -9.96
N ARG A 169 -10.05 7.87 -9.16
CA ARG A 169 -9.36 8.94 -8.45
C ARG A 169 -8.04 9.37 -9.10
N GLY A 170 -7.66 8.78 -10.23
CA GLY A 170 -6.39 9.07 -10.91
C GLY A 170 -5.17 8.33 -10.33
N GLY A 171 -5.39 7.32 -9.49
CA GLY A 171 -4.33 6.51 -8.88
C GLY A 171 -3.74 7.10 -7.60
N TRP A 172 -2.61 6.53 -7.16
CA TRP A 172 -1.97 6.85 -5.89
C TRP A 172 -1.35 8.24 -5.82
N THR A 173 -0.83 8.74 -6.94
CA THR A 173 -0.14 10.03 -7.06
C THR A 173 -1.06 11.17 -7.50
N SER A 174 -2.38 10.95 -7.46
CA SER A 174 -3.35 11.98 -7.81
C SER A 174 -3.38 13.06 -6.74
N GLN A 175 -3.45 14.34 -7.15
CA GLN A 175 -3.56 15.47 -6.21
C GLN A 175 -4.83 15.40 -5.34
N ASN A 176 -5.87 14.71 -5.82
CA ASN A 176 -7.13 14.52 -5.09
C ASN A 176 -7.11 13.27 -4.19
N ALA A 177 -5.97 12.59 -4.07
CA ALA A 177 -5.84 11.37 -3.30
C ALA A 177 -5.59 11.59 -1.80
N TRP A 178 -5.13 12.77 -1.38
CA TRP A 178 -4.67 13.02 -0.02
C TRP A 178 -5.16 14.35 0.52
#